data_AF-A0A344UT71-F1
#
_entry.id   AF-A0A344UT71-F1
#
_cell.length_a   1.000
_cell.length_b   1.000
_cell.length_c   1.000
_cell.angle_alpha   90.00
_cell.angle_beta   90.00
_cell.angle_gamma   90.00
#
_symmetry.space_group_name_H-M   'P 1'
#
loop_
_entity.id
_entity.type
_entity.pdbx_description
1 polymer ?
#
loop_
_entity_poly.entity_id
_entity_poly.type
_entity_poly.pdbx_seq_one_letter_code
_entity_poly.pdbx_strand_id
1 'polypeptide(L)'
;MAVQTPKRHLADPSLAACLLGAGSERLLADLNILGFLFESQVVHDLRVFAQASGARGVFHYRDSKGRDEIDAVIEAKDGRWPGVEVKLGIEAVDARIGAG
;
A
#
# COMPACT_ATOMS: atom_id res chain seq x y z
N MET A 1 8.87 -5.73 16.18
CA MET A 1 8.21 -4.80 15.25
C MET A 1 7.36 -3.83 16.06
N ALA A 2 7.56 -2.53 15.91
CA ALA A 2 6.65 -1.56 16.50
C ALA A 2 5.30 -1.68 15.80
N VAL A 3 4.29 -2.13 16.54
CA VAL A 3 2.90 -2.20 16.09
C VAL A 3 2.20 -1.01 16.70
N GLN A 4 1.83 -0.03 15.88
CA GLN A 4 0.88 1.00 16.28
C GLN A 4 -0.17 1.16 15.18
N THR A 5 -1.42 0.89 15.55
CA THR A 5 -2.67 0.89 14.77
C THR A 5 -2.61 0.19 13.40
N PRO A 6 -3.35 -0.91 13.18
CA PRO A 6 -3.38 -1.58 11.88
C PRO A 6 -3.79 -0.60 10.76
N LYS A 7 -2.92 -0.41 9.75
CA LYS A 7 -3.30 0.27 8.50
C LYS A 7 -4.33 -0.62 7.80
N ARG A 8 -5.56 -0.11 7.65
CA ARG A 8 -6.69 -0.85 7.07
C ARG A 8 -6.79 -0.52 5.59
N HIS A 9 -6.90 -1.55 4.76
CA HIS A 9 -7.14 -1.42 3.33
C HIS A 9 -8.49 -2.01 2.98
N LEU A 10 -9.09 -1.50 1.91
CA LEU A 10 -10.34 -2.03 1.37
C LEU A 10 -10.15 -3.48 0.93
N ALA A 11 -11.12 -4.32 1.25
CA ALA A 11 -11.16 -5.69 0.73
C ALA A 11 -11.50 -5.70 -0.78
N ASP A 12 -12.27 -4.70 -1.23
CA ASP A 12 -12.62 -4.50 -2.63
C ASP A 12 -12.59 -2.99 -2.96
N PRO A 13 -11.47 -2.49 -3.52
CA PRO A 13 -11.36 -1.10 -3.96
C PRO A 13 -12.31 -0.77 -5.12
N SER A 14 -12.66 -1.74 -5.96
CA SER A 14 -13.54 -1.54 -7.11
C SER A 14 -14.99 -1.26 -6.67
N LEU A 15 -15.46 -1.95 -5.63
CA LEU A 15 -16.76 -1.68 -5.01
C LEU A 15 -16.82 -0.27 -4.43
N ALA A 16 -15.75 0.17 -3.74
CA ALA A 16 -15.68 1.53 -3.21
C ALA A 16 -15.71 2.59 -4.33
N ALA A 17 -14.97 2.37 -5.42
CA ALA A 17 -15.00 3.25 -6.59
C ALA A 17 -16.41 3.34 -7.20
N CYS A 18 -17.11 2.21 -7.31
CA CYS A 18 -18.48 2.14 -7.81
C CYS A 18 -19.46 2.92 -6.93
N LEU A 19 -19.42 2.72 -5.61
CA LEU A 19 -20.28 3.41 -4.65
C LEU A 19 -20.05 4.93 -4.61
N LEU A 20 -18.81 5.37 -4.87
CA LEU A 20 -18.48 6.78 -4.99
C LEU A 20 -18.92 7.40 -6.32
N GLY A 21 -19.33 6.60 -7.31
CA GLY A 21 -19.54 7.05 -8.69
C GLY A 21 -18.24 7.57 -9.31
N ALA A 22 -17.12 6.93 -8.97
CA ALA A 22 -15.78 7.32 -9.39
C ALA A 22 -15.34 6.48 -10.60
N GLY A 23 -15.75 6.91 -11.80
CA GLY A 23 -15.22 6.39 -13.06
C GLY A 23 -13.80 6.89 -13.36
N SER A 24 -13.21 6.39 -14.44
CA SER A 24 -11.85 6.73 -14.90
C SER A 24 -11.57 8.23 -14.93
N GLU A 25 -12.44 9.00 -15.57
CA GLU A 25 -12.29 10.45 -15.77
C GLU A 25 -12.26 11.18 -14.42
N ARG A 26 -13.12 10.76 -13.49
CA ARG A 26 -13.21 11.35 -12.15
C ARG A 26 -11.99 10.98 -11.29
N LEU A 27 -11.52 9.74 -11.38
CA LEU A 27 -10.33 9.30 -10.65
C LEU A 27 -9.06 9.99 -11.15
N LEU A 28 -8.94 10.21 -12.46
CA LEU A 28 -7.82 10.97 -13.02
C LEU A 28 -7.88 12.46 -12.66
N ALA A 29 -9.07 13.01 -12.43
CA ALA A 29 -9.26 14.38 -11.94
C ALA A 29 -9.03 14.53 -10.42
N ASP A 30 -9.11 13.45 -9.64
CA ASP A 30 -8.90 13.44 -8.19
C ASP A 30 -7.88 12.36 -7.78
N LEU A 31 -6.59 12.73 -7.90
CA LEU A 31 -5.48 11.83 -7.59
C LEU A 31 -5.40 11.42 -6.12
N ASN A 32 -6.05 12.16 -5.21
CA ASN A 32 -6.09 11.77 -3.79
C ASN A 32 -6.99 10.54 -3.62
N ILE A 33 -8.21 10.57 -4.17
CA ILE A 33 -9.11 9.42 -4.15
C ILE A 33 -8.49 8.24 -4.90
N LEU A 34 -7.92 8.49 -6.09
CA LEU A 34 -7.21 7.46 -6.85
C LEU A 34 -6.06 6.86 -6.03
N GLY A 35 -5.31 7.67 -5.29
CA GLY A 35 -4.18 7.22 -4.47
C GLY A 35 -4.62 6.24 -3.38
N PHE A 36 -5.67 6.57 -2.63
CA PHE A 36 -6.21 5.68 -1.59
C PHE A 36 -6.74 4.36 -2.14
N LEU A 37 -7.44 4.41 -3.28
CA LEU A 37 -7.96 3.21 -3.96
C LEU A 37 -6.82 2.36 -4.52
N PHE A 38 -5.82 3.00 -5.13
CA PHE A 38 -4.66 2.34 -5.70
C PHE A 38 -3.81 1.66 -4.63
N GLU A 39 -3.51 2.34 -3.52
CA GLU A 39 -2.80 1.74 -2.40
C GLU A 39 -3.55 0.51 -1.84
N SER A 40 -4.87 0.62 -1.69
CA SER A 40 -5.70 -0.51 -1.27
C SER A 40 -5.68 -1.67 -2.26
N GLN A 41 -5.69 -1.38 -3.57
CA GLN A 41 -5.60 -2.40 -4.62
C GLN A 41 -4.24 -3.11 -4.61
N VAL A 42 -3.14 -2.36 -4.46
CA VAL A 42 -1.81 -2.95 -4.35
C VAL A 42 -1.74 -3.88 -3.14
N VAL A 43 -2.20 -3.46 -1.97
CA VAL A 43 -2.19 -4.31 -0.78
C VAL A 43 -3.10 -5.54 -0.92
N HIS A 44 -4.26 -5.40 -1.58
CA HIS A 44 -5.11 -6.53 -1.93
C HIS A 44 -4.34 -7.58 -2.75
N ASP A 45 -3.68 -7.16 -3.83
CA ASP A 45 -2.95 -8.07 -4.72
C ASP A 45 -1.72 -8.67 -4.05
N LEU A 46 -0.98 -7.89 -3.24
CA LEU A 46 0.14 -8.39 -2.44
C LEU A 46 -0.31 -9.49 -1.47
N ARG A 47 -1.50 -9.38 -0.86
CA ARG A 47 -2.03 -10.42 0.04
C ARG A 47 -2.33 -11.71 -0.71
N VAL A 48 -2.90 -11.61 -1.91
CA VAL A 48 -3.14 -12.76 -2.80
C VAL A 48 -1.82 -13.43 -3.16
N PHE A 49 -0.80 -12.68 -3.59
CA PHE A 49 0.51 -13.22 -3.95
C PHE A 49 1.27 -13.78 -2.74
N ALA A 50 1.19 -13.12 -1.57
CA ALA A 50 1.78 -13.60 -0.33
C ALA A 50 1.17 -14.95 0.08
N GLN A 51 -0.15 -15.08 -0.01
CA GLN A 51 -0.83 -16.36 0.27
C GLN A 51 -0.40 -17.45 -0.72
N ALA A 52 -0.39 -17.15 -2.01
CA ALA A 52 0.01 -18.10 -3.06
C ALA A 52 1.47 -18.55 -2.93
N SER A 53 2.36 -17.66 -2.49
CA SER A 53 3.79 -17.97 -2.26
C SER A 53 4.07 -18.62 -0.88
N GLY A 54 3.04 -18.76 -0.04
CA GLY A 54 3.20 -19.28 1.32
C GLY A 54 4.02 -18.34 2.22
N ALA A 55 4.02 -17.04 1.95
CA ALA A 55 4.56 -16.04 2.86
C ALA A 55 3.75 -16.02 4.18
N ARG A 56 4.36 -15.48 5.24
CA ARG A 56 3.70 -15.32 6.53
C ARG A 56 2.57 -14.29 6.46
N GLY A 57 2.72 -13.29 5.61
CA GLY A 57 1.68 -12.30 5.35
C GLY A 57 2.21 -10.99 4.77
N VAL A 58 1.31 -10.02 4.67
CA VAL A 58 1.60 -8.64 4.31
C VAL A 58 1.31 -7.75 5.52
N PHE A 59 2.29 -6.95 5.90
CA PHE A 59 2.28 -6.10 7.09
C PHE A 59 2.56 -4.66 6.72
N HIS A 60 2.40 -3.77 7.68
CA HIS A 60 2.81 -2.38 7.59
C HIS A 60 3.93 -2.13 8.61
N TYR A 61 4.87 -1.24 8.28
CA TYR A 61 5.93 -0.86 9.20
C TYR A 61 5.91 0.65 9.45
N ARG A 62 5.98 1.03 10.73
CA ARG A 62 6.22 2.40 11.17
C ARG A 62 7.18 2.38 12.36
N ASP A 63 8.21 3.22 12.36
CA ASP A 63 9.13 3.33 13.50
C ASP A 63 8.42 3.91 14.74
N SER A 64 9.00 3.70 15.93
CA SER A 64 8.42 4.18 17.20
C SER A 64 8.39 5.70 17.34
N LYS A 65 9.05 6.42 16.42
CA LYS A 65 9.11 7.88 16.37
C LYS A 65 8.20 8.46 15.27
N GLY A 66 7.51 7.61 14.51
CA GLY A 66 6.69 7.97 13.36
C GLY A 66 7.46 8.56 12.16
N ARG A 67 8.78 8.38 12.07
CA ARG A 67 9.65 9.02 11.05
C ARG A 67 9.79 8.17 9.79
N ASP A 68 9.96 6.86 9.99
CA ASP A 68 10.12 5.90 8.91
C ASP A 68 8.85 5.06 8.80
N GLU A 69 8.32 4.96 7.58
CA GLU A 69 7.09 4.24 7.26
C GLU A 69 7.29 3.52 5.94
N ILE A 70 6.87 2.25 5.89
CA ILE A 70 6.83 1.44 4.68
C ILE A 70 5.39 1.01 4.48
N ASP A 71 4.81 1.33 3.32
CA ASP A 71 3.39 1.07 3.03
C ASP A 71 3.04 -0.41 3.22
N ALA A 72 3.83 -1.31 2.64
CA ALA A 72 3.67 -2.74 2.80
C ALA A 72 5.00 -3.49 2.96
N VAL A 73 5.00 -4.54 3.77
CA VAL A 73 6.11 -5.46 3.97
C VAL A 73 5.59 -6.88 3.76
N ILE A 74 6.16 -7.62 2.81
CA ILE A 74 5.86 -9.04 2.65
C ILE A 74 6.85 -9.80 3.52
N GLU A 75 6.40 -10.63 4.44
CA GLU A 75 7.31 -11.42 5.28
C GLU A 75 7.33 -12.87 4.81
N ALA A 76 8.47 -13.35 4.32
CA ALA A 76 8.66 -14.76 3.97
C ALA A 76 8.81 -15.63 5.23
N LYS A 77 8.61 -16.95 5.10
CA LYS A 77 8.73 -17.90 6.23
C LYS A 77 10.12 -17.93 6.86
N ASP A 78 11.16 -17.63 6.08
CA ASP A 78 12.56 -17.59 6.52
C ASP A 78 12.98 -16.24 7.11
N GLY A 79 12.03 -15.32 7.29
CA GLY A 79 12.26 -14.00 7.88
C GLY A 79 12.81 -12.96 6.90
N ARG A 80 13.03 -13.29 5.61
CA ARG A 80 13.31 -12.27 4.59
C ARG A 80 12.06 -11.43 4.35
N TRP A 81 12.26 -10.13 4.14
CA TRP A 81 11.17 -9.21 3.93
C TRP A 81 11.52 -8.13 2.90
N PRO A 82 10.90 -8.13 1.71
CA PRO A 82 10.92 -6.95 0.86
C PRO A 82 9.91 -5.91 1.37
N GLY A 83 10.34 -4.65 1.39
CA GLY A 83 9.46 -3.49 1.53
C GLY A 83 8.89 -3.06 0.18
N VAL A 84 7.65 -2.57 0.18
CA VAL A 84 6.94 -2.04 -0.98
C VAL A 84 6.41 -0.66 -0.60
N GLU A 85 6.78 0.33 -1.41
CA GLU A 85 6.28 1.71 -1.36
C GLU A 85 5.32 1.91 -2.53
N VAL A 86 4.14 2.47 -2.29
CA VAL A 86 3.09 2.61 -3.31
C VAL A 86 2.95 4.05 -3.77
N LYS A 87 3.08 4.29 -5.08
CA LYS A 87 3.05 5.63 -5.67
C LYS A 87 2.33 5.64 -7.02
N LEU A 88 1.57 6.69 -7.29
CA LEU A 88 0.84 6.88 -8.55
C LEU A 88 1.72 7.39 -9.72
N GLY A 89 2.91 7.95 -9.45
CA GLY A 89 3.77 8.53 -10.48
C GLY A 89 5.22 8.75 -10.02
N ILE A 90 6.11 8.99 -10.98
CA ILE A 90 7.57 9.11 -10.79
C ILE A 90 7.94 10.35 -9.94
N GLU A 91 7.23 11.48 -10.09
CA GLU A 91 7.52 12.69 -9.29
C GLU A 91 7.34 12.45 -7.78
N ALA A 92 6.41 11.57 -7.39
CA ALA A 92 6.26 11.17 -5.99
C ALA A 92 7.38 10.22 -5.52
N VAL A 93 8.03 9.50 -6.44
CA VAL A 93 9.17 8.60 -6.16
C VAL A 93 10.37 9.43 -5.72
N ASP A 94 10.71 10.45 -6.50
CA ASP A 94 11.89 11.31 -6.28
C ASP A 94 11.79 12.12 -4.99
N ALA A 95 10.60 12.61 -4.62
CA ALA A 95 10.39 13.38 -3.39
C ALA A 95 10.70 12.61 -2.08
N ARG A 96 10.71 11.26 -2.11
CA ARG A 96 11.02 10.42 -0.93
C ARG A 96 12.44 9.84 -0.98
N ILE A 97 13.02 9.70 -2.17
CA ILE A 97 14.38 9.14 -2.37
C ILE A 97 15.44 10.26 -2.32
N GLY A 98 15.04 11.53 -2.44
CA GLY A 98 15.90 12.71 -2.27
C GLY A 98 16.18 13.09 -0.81
N ALA A 99 16.91 12.24 -0.09
CA ALA A 99 17.67 12.61 1.11
C ALA A 99 18.85 11.64 1.25
N GLY A 100 19.74 11.67 0.25
CA GLY A 100 21.08 11.10 0.32
C GLY A 100 22.09 12.14 0.76
#